data_AF-A0A352NXN3-F1
#
_entry.id   AF-A0A352NXN3-F1
#
_cell.length_a   1.000
_cell.length_b   1.000
_cell.length_c   1.000
_cell.angle_alpha   90.00
_cell.angle_beta   90.00
_cell.angle_gamma   90.00
#
_symmetry.space_group_name_H-M   'P 1'
#
loop_
_entity.id
_entity.type
_entity.pdbx_description
1 polymer ?
#
loop_
_entity_poly.entity_id
_entity_poly.type
_entity_poly.pdbx_seq_one_letter_code
_entity_poly.pdbx_strand_id
1 'polypeptide(L)'
;MKSRYELGVNKLSEVDGEGGTEVVESLKNITPDLGKYIIEFAFGDIYTRPSLNLKQRELITLSILAALGGCEKQLKVHVNGASALAFF
;
A
#
# COMPACT_ATOMS: atom_id res chain seq x y z
N MET A 1 2.20 23.64 -4.76
CA MET A 1 1.42 22.42 -5.12
C MET A 1 2.26 21.23 -4.69
N LYS A 2 1.73 20.26 -3.93
CA LYS A 2 2.52 19.10 -3.48
C LYS A 2 2.83 18.17 -4.65
N SER A 3 4.01 17.58 -4.68
CA SER A 3 4.37 16.58 -5.70
C SER A 3 3.65 15.24 -5.47
N ARG A 4 3.55 14.39 -6.51
CA ARG A 4 3.00 13.02 -6.39
C ARG A 4 3.75 12.21 -5.33
N TYR A 5 5.07 12.37 -5.25
CA TYR A 5 5.91 11.72 -4.25
C TYR A 5 5.56 12.19 -2.83
N GLU A 6 5.44 13.50 -2.61
CA GLU A 6 5.07 14.05 -1.28
C GLU A 6 3.68 13.59 -0.84
N LEU A 7 2.71 13.57 -1.76
CA LEU A 7 1.38 13.03 -1.46
C LEU A 7 1.44 11.54 -1.13
N GLY A 8 2.25 10.79 -1.87
CA GLY A 8 2.48 9.37 -1.67
C GLY A 8 3.09 9.04 -0.31
N VAL A 9 4.17 9.72 0.08
CA VAL A 9 4.81 9.51 1.38
C VAL A 9 3.83 9.78 2.53
N ASN A 10 3.08 10.89 2.45
CA ASN A 10 2.08 11.22 3.47
C ASN A 10 0.99 10.15 3.55
N LYS A 11 0.49 9.67 2.40
CA LYS A 11 -0.56 8.65 2.36
C LYS A 11 -0.06 7.28 2.81
N LEU A 12 1.17 6.88 2.44
CA LEU A 12 1.80 5.65 2.91
C LEU A 12 1.91 5.64 4.44
N SER A 13 2.38 6.73 5.03
CA SER A 13 2.49 6.86 6.48
C SER A 13 1.14 6.79 7.19
N GLU A 14 0.07 7.31 6.58
CA GLU A 14 -1.31 7.24 7.11
C GLU A 14 -1.88 5.81 7.07
N VAL A 15 -1.55 5.04 6.02
CA VAL A 15 -2.13 3.72 5.76
C VAL A 15 -1.35 2.60 6.44
N ASP A 16 -0.03 2.58 6.24
CA ASP A 16 0.83 1.43 6.58
C ASP A 16 1.90 1.76 7.64
N GLY A 17 2.04 3.03 8.02
CA GLY A 17 3.01 3.48 9.02
C GLY A 17 4.45 3.01 8.72
N GLU A 18 5.11 2.43 9.71
CA GLU A 18 6.48 1.92 9.58
C GLU A 18 6.58 0.74 8.60
N GLY A 19 5.58 -0.16 8.57
CA GLY A 19 5.59 -1.34 7.70
C GLY A 19 5.62 -1.00 6.21
N GLY A 20 4.93 0.07 5.81
CA GLY A 20 4.98 0.57 4.44
C GLY A 20 6.36 1.13 4.06
N THR A 21 7.01 1.81 5.02
CA THR A 21 8.35 2.37 4.83
C THR A 21 9.40 1.26 4.70
N GLU A 22 9.30 0.20 5.51
CA GLU A 22 10.17 -0.97 5.45
C GLU A 22 10.10 -1.68 4.09
N VAL A 23 8.91 -1.83 3.51
CA VAL A 23 8.73 -2.42 2.18
C VAL A 23 9.48 -1.60 1.13
N VAL A 24 9.32 -0.28 1.11
CA VAL A 24 10.02 0.59 0.15
C VAL A 24 11.54 0.52 0.35
N GLU A 25 12.02 0.59 1.57
CA GLU A 25 13.47 0.56 1.85
C GLU A 25 14.08 -0.79 1.47
N SER A 26 13.36 -1.90 1.65
CA SER A 26 13.80 -3.23 1.24
C SER A 26 14.06 -3.35 -0.28
N LEU A 27 13.40 -2.51 -1.09
CA LEU A 27 13.55 -2.49 -2.54
C LEU A 27 14.72 -1.63 -3.01
N LYS A 28 15.27 -0.75 -2.18
CA LYS A 28 16.26 0.26 -2.57
C LYS A 28 17.51 -0.31 -3.22
N ASN A 29 17.97 -1.46 -2.73
CA ASN A 29 19.18 -2.14 -3.23
C ASN A 29 18.90 -3.15 -4.35
N ILE A 30 17.62 -3.38 -4.70
CA ILE A 30 17.19 -4.35 -5.72
C ILE A 30 16.63 -3.62 -6.93
N THR A 31 15.65 -2.74 -6.70
CA THR A 31 14.98 -1.94 -7.72
C THR A 31 14.43 -0.64 -7.11
N PRO A 32 15.26 0.42 -7.02
CA PRO A 32 14.86 1.68 -6.40
C PRO A 32 13.68 2.35 -7.12
N ASP A 33 13.57 2.16 -8.44
CA ASP A 33 12.45 2.69 -9.23
C ASP A 33 11.10 2.08 -8.81
N LEU A 34 11.08 0.79 -8.44
CA LEU A 34 9.84 0.16 -7.97
C LEU A 34 9.36 0.79 -6.67
N GLY A 35 10.27 1.06 -5.73
CA GLY A 35 9.95 1.77 -4.50
C GLY A 35 9.34 3.16 -4.78
N LYS A 36 9.94 3.88 -5.75
CA LYS A 36 9.40 5.17 -6.21
C LYS A 36 8.01 5.03 -6.84
N TYR A 37 7.77 4.02 -7.67
CA TYR A 37 6.45 3.79 -8.27
C TYR A 37 5.38 3.45 -7.24
N ILE A 38 5.71 2.66 -6.22
CA ILE A 38 4.80 2.40 -5.11
C ILE A 38 4.39 3.71 -4.45
N ILE A 39 5.35 4.57 -4.10
CA ILE A 39 5.07 5.87 -3.47
C ILE A 39 4.25 6.77 -4.40
N GLU A 40 4.74 7.06 -5.61
CA GLU A 40 4.13 8.07 -6.48
C GLU A 40 2.79 7.61 -7.05
N PHE A 41 2.72 6.39 -7.56
CA PHE A 41 1.52 5.91 -8.24
C PHE A 41 0.52 5.31 -7.26
N ALA A 42 0.90 4.27 -6.51
CA ALA A 42 -0.06 3.59 -5.64
C ALA A 42 -0.54 4.55 -4.53
N PHE A 43 0.37 5.14 -3.78
CA PHE A 43 -0.01 6.00 -2.67
C PHE A 43 -0.36 7.43 -3.11
N GLY A 44 0.41 8.01 -4.03
CA GLY A 44 0.22 9.40 -4.48
C GLY A 44 -1.01 9.61 -5.37
N ASP A 45 -1.33 8.68 -6.27
CA ASP A 45 -2.44 8.83 -7.23
C ASP A 45 -3.67 7.96 -6.95
N ILE A 46 -3.50 6.75 -6.39
CA ILE A 46 -4.60 5.78 -6.24
C ILE A 46 -5.23 5.85 -4.84
N TYR A 47 -4.43 5.78 -3.78
CA TYR A 47 -4.93 5.81 -2.39
C TYR A 47 -5.41 7.20 -1.95
N THR A 48 -5.02 8.27 -2.65
CA THR A 48 -5.54 9.63 -2.43
C THR A 48 -6.93 9.87 -3.02
N ARG A 49 -7.45 8.96 -3.86
CA ARG A 49 -8.80 9.13 -4.47
C ARG A 49 -9.91 8.98 -3.42
N PRO A 50 -10.96 9.82 -3.46
CA PRO A 50 -11.99 9.85 -2.42
C PRO A 50 -13.06 8.75 -2.54
N SER A 51 -13.10 8.02 -3.67
CA SER A 51 -14.24 7.15 -4.00
C SER A 51 -14.39 5.93 -3.09
N LEU A 52 -13.30 5.43 -2.51
CA LEU A 52 -13.30 4.25 -1.64
C LEU A 52 -12.53 4.54 -0.36
N ASN A 53 -13.10 4.16 0.78
CA ASN A 53 -12.41 4.21 2.06
C ASN A 53 -11.37 3.08 2.18
N LEU A 54 -10.50 3.15 3.19
CA LEU A 54 -9.42 2.18 3.39
C LEU A 54 -9.94 0.75 3.59
N LYS A 55 -11.06 0.56 4.30
CA LYS A 55 -11.67 -0.77 4.46
C LYS A 55 -12.13 -1.35 3.12
N GLN A 56 -12.78 -0.54 2.28
CA GLN A 56 -13.21 -1.02 0.98
C GLN A 56 -12.02 -1.40 0.09
N ARG A 57 -10.94 -0.61 0.14
CA ARG A 57 -9.71 -0.87 -0.62
C ARG A 57 -9.03 -2.15 -0.16
N GLU A 58 -8.84 -2.34 1.14
CA GLU A 58 -8.23 -3.55 1.69
C GLU A 58 -9.04 -4.81 1.36
N LEU A 59 -10.38 -4.74 1.42
CA LEU A 59 -11.22 -5.88 1.05
C LEU A 59 -11.03 -6.29 -0.42
N ILE A 60 -10.96 -5.30 -1.32
CA ILE A 60 -10.73 -5.54 -2.75
C ILE A 60 -9.33 -6.13 -2.97
N THR A 61 -8.31 -5.55 -2.34
CA THR A 61 -6.93 -6.03 -2.45
C THR A 61 -6.80 -7.47 -1.95
N LEU A 62 -7.34 -7.79 -0.76
CA LEU A 62 -7.37 -9.14 -0.22
C LEU A 62 -8.04 -10.14 -1.17
N SER A 63 -9.20 -9.77 -1.73
CA SER A 63 -9.95 -10.62 -2.66
C SER A 63 -9.12 -10.95 -3.91
N ILE A 64 -8.43 -9.95 -4.48
CA ILE A 64 -7.59 -10.13 -5.67
C ILE A 64 -6.36 -10.98 -5.35
N LEU A 65 -5.66 -10.70 -4.24
CA LEU A 65 -4.46 -11.43 -3.85
C LEU A 65 -4.75 -12.91 -3.55
N ALA A 66 -5.88 -13.19 -2.89
CA ALA A 66 -6.33 -14.56 -2.64
C ALA A 66 -6.68 -15.31 -3.93
N ALA A 67 -7.25 -14.62 -4.92
CA ALA A 67 -7.62 -15.21 -6.21
C ALA A 67 -6.43 -15.43 -7.15
N LEU A 68 -5.43 -14.54 -7.15
CA LEU A 68 -4.28 -14.61 -8.05
C LEU A 68 -3.32 -15.76 -7.73
N GLY A 69 -3.11 -16.06 -6.43
CA GLY A 69 -2.04 -16.96 -5.98
C GLY A 69 -0.62 -16.39 -6.21
N GLY A 70 0.40 -17.02 -5.62
CA GLY A 70 1.81 -16.61 -5.78
C GLY A 70 2.16 -15.25 -5.17
N CYS A 71 1.22 -14.67 -4.41
CA CYS A 71 1.31 -13.37 -3.76
C CYS A 71 1.18 -13.52 -2.24
N GLU A 72 1.60 -14.64 -1.67
CA GLU A 72 1.37 -15.00 -0.26
C GLU A 72 2.02 -13.99 0.70
N LYS A 73 3.16 -13.40 0.31
CA LYS A 73 3.83 -12.35 1.09
C LYS A 73 2.97 -11.09 1.17
N GLN A 74 2.45 -10.64 0.04
CA GLN A 74 1.57 -9.47 -0.06
C GLN A 74 0.25 -9.74 0.67
N LEU A 75 -0.34 -10.92 0.48
CA LEU A 75 -1.56 -11.32 1.15
C LEU A 75 -1.39 -11.24 2.68
N LYS A 76 -0.25 -11.71 3.22
CA LYS A 76 0.05 -11.62 4.65
C LYS A 76 0.13 -10.17 5.15
N VAL A 77 0.72 -9.26 4.37
CA VAL A 77 0.78 -7.82 4.71
C VAL A 77 -0.64 -7.25 4.80
N HIS A 78 -1.47 -7.49 3.79
CA HIS A 78 -2.84 -6.96 3.75
C HIS A 78 -3.78 -7.60 4.77
N VAL A 79 -3.60 -8.89 5.14
CA VAL A 79 -4.36 -9.52 6.23
C VAL A 79 -4.06 -8.84 7.58
N ASN A 80 -2.80 -8.49 7.82
CA ASN A 80 -2.40 -7.76 9.02
C ASN A 80 -2.96 -6.33 9.03
N GLY A 81 -2.89 -5.64 7.88
CA GLY A 81 -3.48 -4.30 7.71
C GLY A 81 -4.98 -4.28 7.93
N ALA A 82 -5.72 -5.25 7.37
CA ALA A 82 -7.15 -5.37 7.58
C ALA A 82 -7.52 -5.66 9.05
N SER A 83 -6.72 -6.46 9.76
CA SER A 83 -6.94 -6.69 11.21
C SER A 83 -6.83 -5.39 12.01
N ALA A 84 -5.88 -4.51 11.68
CA ALA A 84 -5.73 -3.20 12.33
C ALA A 84 -6.90 -2.24 12.02
N LEU A 85 -7.59 -2.44 10.89
CA LEU A 85 -8.77 -1.66 10.51
C LEU A 85 -10.08 -2.17 11.14
N ALA A 86 -10.03 -3.12 12.08
CA ALA A 86 -11.18 -3.74 12.73
C ALA A 86 -12.19 -4.29 11.71
N PHE A 87 -11.73 -5.21 10.86
CA PHE A 87 -12.60 -6.02 10.00
C PHE A 87 -13.28 -7.18 10.74
N PHE A 88 -12.76 -7.55 11.92
CA PHE A 88 -13.27 -8.61 12.79
C PHE A 88 -13.13 -8.19 14.25
#